data_AF-A0A8H3X1B2-F1
#
_entry.id   AF-A0A8H3X1B2-F1
#
_cell.length_a   1.000
_cell.length_b   1.000
_cell.length_c   1.000
_cell.angle_alpha   90.00
_cell.angle_beta   90.00
_cell.angle_gamma   90.00
#
_symmetry.space_group_name_H-M   'P 1'
#
loop_
_entity.id
_entity.type
_entity.pdbx_description
1 polymer ?
#
loop_
_entity_poly.entity_id
_entity_poly.type
_entity_poly.pdbx_seq_one_letter_code
_entity_poly.pdbx_strand_id
1 'polypeptide(L)'
;MSGRVIAQIILVGTQIVGKAFIEAFKQASANAGKNGGSAFRGADALTRQTGMTVEEACQILNIKKNNLDLDQATKNYEHLFKANDTSSGGSFYLQSKVVRAKERIELELTDKDSSKEKS
;
A
#
# COMPACT_ATOMS: atom_id res chain seq x y z
N MET A 1 -8.76 55.62 -18.13
CA MET A 1 -8.19 55.13 -16.85
C MET A 1 -8.61 53.68 -16.52
N SER A 2 -9.63 53.11 -17.18
CA SER A 2 -10.28 51.84 -16.78
C SER A 2 -9.56 50.55 -17.22
N GLY A 3 -8.86 50.54 -18.36
CA GLY A 3 -8.17 49.33 -18.86
C GLY A 3 -6.91 48.93 -18.08
N ARG A 4 -6.25 49.90 -17.42
CA ARG A 4 -5.04 49.64 -16.63
C ARG A 4 -5.34 48.85 -15.34
N VAL A 5 -6.49 49.11 -14.73
CA VAL A 5 -6.94 48.40 -13.52
C VAL A 5 -7.31 46.95 -13.83
N ILE A 6 -8.00 46.71 -14.94
CA ILE A 6 -8.37 45.35 -15.40
C ILE A 6 -7.11 44.53 -15.73
N ALA A 7 -6.13 45.12 -16.41
CA ALA A 7 -4.87 44.45 -16.73
C ALA A 7 -4.07 44.09 -15.46
N GLN A 8 -4.07 44.95 -14.43
CA GLN A 8 -3.40 44.67 -13.15
C GLN A 8 -4.10 43.55 -12.37
N ILE A 9 -5.43 43.51 -12.37
CA ILE A 9 -6.20 42.45 -11.70
C ILE A 9 -5.92 41.09 -12.35
N ILE A 10 -5.90 41.03 -13.69
CA ILE A 10 -5.60 39.80 -14.42
C ILE A 10 -4.17 39.34 -14.13
N LEU A 11 -3.18 40.25 -14.21
CA LEU A 11 -1.77 39.92 -14.01
C LEU A 11 -1.49 39.38 -12.59
N VAL A 12 -2.05 40.02 -11.57
CA VAL A 12 -1.88 39.60 -10.16
C VAL A 12 -2.66 38.32 -9.88
N GLY A 13 -3.87 38.18 -10.43
CA GLY A 13 -4.69 36.97 -10.28
C GLY A 13 -4.02 35.72 -10.86
N THR A 14 -3.37 35.82 -12.02
CA THR A 14 -2.68 34.68 -12.65
C THR A 14 -1.46 34.22 -11.85
N GLN A 15 -0.69 35.14 -11.25
CA GLN A 15 0.52 34.79 -10.49
C GLN A 15 0.21 34.01 -9.21
N ILE A 16 -0.85 34.37 -8.49
CA ILE A 16 -1.25 33.73 -7.24
C ILE A 16 -1.80 32.32 -7.52
N VAL A 17 -2.69 32.21 -8.51
CA VAL A 17 -3.31 30.94 -8.89
C VAL A 17 -2.26 29.97 -9.45
N GLY A 18 -1.37 30.42 -10.33
CA GLY A 18 -0.32 29.57 -10.91
C GLY A 18 0.66 28.99 -9.88
N LYS A 19 1.07 29.78 -8.88
CA LYS A 19 1.96 29.28 -7.81
C LYS A 19 1.28 28.23 -6.94
N ALA A 20 0.02 28.43 -6.57
CA ALA A 20 -0.73 27.46 -5.78
C ALA A 20 -0.91 26.12 -6.51
N PHE A 21 -1.17 26.14 -7.82
CA PHE A 21 -1.25 24.91 -8.63
C PHE A 21 0.09 24.18 -8.72
N ILE A 22 1.22 24.89 -8.87
CA ILE A 22 2.55 24.28 -8.91
C ILE A 22 2.92 23.67 -7.56
N GLU A 23 2.63 24.36 -6.46
CA GLU A 23 2.89 23.85 -5.10
C GLU A 23 2.02 22.63 -4.80
N ALA A 24 0.72 22.68 -5.13
CA ALA A 24 -0.18 21.55 -4.99
C ALA A 24 0.24 20.37 -5.87
N PHE A 25 0.69 20.60 -7.10
CA PHE A 25 1.21 19.56 -7.99
C PHE A 25 2.50 18.93 -7.45
N LYS A 26 3.44 19.76 -6.96
CA LYS A 26 4.67 19.30 -6.32
C LYS A 26 4.38 18.48 -5.06
N GLN A 27 3.40 18.91 -4.27
CA GLN A 27 2.97 18.19 -3.06
C GLN A 27 2.25 16.87 -3.40
N ALA A 28 1.39 16.86 -4.42
CA ALA A 28 0.75 15.65 -4.93
C ALA A 28 1.78 14.65 -5.49
N SER A 29 2.77 15.13 -6.24
CA SER A 29 3.87 14.32 -6.77
C SER A 29 4.75 13.75 -5.66
N ALA A 30 5.10 14.56 -4.65
CA ALA A 30 5.86 14.10 -3.49
C ALA A 30 5.09 13.05 -2.67
N ASN A 31 3.78 13.21 -2.51
CA ASN A 31 2.93 12.26 -1.81
C ASN A 31 2.72 10.96 -2.60
N ALA A 32 2.59 11.03 -3.93
CA ALA A 32 2.56 9.86 -4.80
C ALA A 32 3.87 9.06 -4.71
N GLY A 33 5.00 9.75 -4.59
CA GLY A 33 6.33 9.17 -4.36
C GLY A 33 6.60 8.71 -2.93
N LYS A 34 5.69 8.88 -1.97
CA LYS A 34 5.85 8.39 -0.59
C LYS A 34 4.84 7.31 -0.22
N ASN A 35 3.60 7.41 -0.72
CA ASN A 35 2.49 6.57 -0.28
C ASN A 35 1.80 5.75 -1.40
N GLY A 36 2.01 6.07 -2.68
CA GLY A 36 1.19 5.49 -3.77
C GLY A 36 1.95 4.66 -4.82
N GLY A 37 3.20 4.98 -5.10
CA GLY A 37 3.94 4.36 -6.21
C GLY A 37 5.41 4.03 -5.95
N SER A 38 5.98 4.45 -4.81
CA SER A 38 7.39 4.20 -4.47
C SER A 38 7.62 2.99 -3.58
N ALA A 39 6.63 2.60 -2.76
CA ALA A 39 6.72 1.41 -1.92
C ALA A 39 7.00 0.14 -2.73
N PHE A 40 6.64 0.15 -4.02
CA PHE A 40 6.78 -0.98 -4.94
C PHE A 40 7.92 -0.85 -5.96
N ARG A 41 8.46 0.37 -6.16
CA ARG A 41 9.52 0.63 -7.15
C ARG A 41 10.87 0.05 -6.77
N GLY A 42 11.07 -0.30 -5.50
CA GLY A 42 12.21 -1.08 -4.99
C GLY A 42 11.78 -2.33 -4.23
N ALA A 43 10.53 -2.77 -4.38
CA ALA A 43 10.03 -3.93 -3.67
C ALA A 43 10.50 -5.23 -4.34
N ASP A 44 10.74 -6.23 -3.49
CA ASP A 44 11.08 -7.60 -3.90
C ASP A 44 10.04 -8.16 -4.90
N ALA A 45 10.47 -9.05 -5.79
CA ALA A 45 9.62 -9.74 -6.76
C ALA A 45 8.33 -10.33 -6.13
N LEU A 46 8.41 -10.87 -4.92
CA LEU A 46 7.25 -11.45 -4.22
C LEU A 46 6.24 -10.39 -3.76
N THR A 47 6.73 -9.24 -3.30
CA THR A 47 5.88 -8.08 -3.01
C THR A 47 5.27 -7.57 -4.29
N ARG A 48 6.00 -7.65 -5.41
CA ARG A 48 5.49 -7.25 -6.71
C ARG A 48 4.35 -8.12 -7.24
N GLN A 49 4.37 -9.40 -6.89
CA GLN A 49 3.35 -10.35 -7.29
C GLN A 49 2.08 -10.25 -6.43
N THR A 50 2.25 -10.05 -5.11
CA THR A 50 1.15 -10.08 -4.13
C THR A 50 0.53 -8.72 -3.85
N GLY A 51 1.23 -7.63 -4.15
CA GLY A 51 0.79 -6.28 -3.79
C GLY A 51 0.91 -5.98 -2.29
N MET A 52 1.66 -6.79 -1.53
CA MET A 52 1.75 -6.72 -0.08
C MET A 52 3.17 -7.06 0.41
N THR A 53 3.67 -6.30 1.38
CA THR A 53 4.98 -6.56 2.01
C THR A 53 4.89 -7.72 3.02
N VAL A 54 6.03 -8.34 3.37
CA VAL A 54 6.05 -9.37 4.44
C VAL A 54 5.62 -8.77 5.76
N GLU A 55 6.05 -7.54 6.03
CA GLU A 55 5.72 -6.80 7.25
C GLU A 55 4.22 -6.56 7.36
N GLU A 56 3.57 -6.10 6.29
CA GLU A 56 2.12 -5.95 6.26
C GLU A 56 1.40 -7.29 6.44
N ALA A 57 1.86 -8.35 5.76
CA ALA A 57 1.25 -9.67 5.88
C ALA A 57 1.35 -10.22 7.33
N CYS A 58 2.51 -10.04 7.97
CA CYS A 58 2.72 -10.39 9.37
C CYS A 58 1.80 -9.58 10.30
N GLN A 59 1.62 -8.28 10.04
CA GLN A 59 0.73 -7.44 10.84
C GLN A 59 -0.74 -7.86 10.68
N ILE A 60 -1.20 -8.13 9.45
CA ILE A 60 -2.57 -8.55 9.16
C ILE A 60 -2.89 -9.88 9.84
N LEU A 61 -1.98 -10.85 9.77
CA LEU A 61 -2.16 -12.17 10.39
C LEU A 61 -1.72 -12.22 11.85
N ASN A 62 -1.29 -11.09 12.44
CA ASN A 62 -0.80 -10.99 13.81
C ASN A 62 0.31 -12.01 14.16
N ILE A 63 1.34 -12.05 13.31
CA ILE A 63 2.51 -12.93 13.44
C ILE A 63 3.77 -12.07 13.61
N LYS A 64 4.74 -12.57 14.39
CA LYS A 64 6.04 -11.91 14.50
C LYS A 64 6.95 -12.32 13.33
N LYS A 65 7.58 -11.36 12.66
CA LYS A 65 8.51 -11.60 11.54
C LYS A 65 9.64 -12.59 11.89
N ASN A 66 10.09 -12.61 13.14
CA ASN A 66 11.18 -13.48 13.59
C ASN A 66 10.73 -14.93 13.85
N ASN A 67 9.42 -15.18 13.86
CA ASN A 67 8.83 -16.50 14.09
C ASN A 67 7.68 -16.71 13.11
N LEU A 68 8.02 -16.83 11.82
CA LEU A 68 7.06 -17.22 10.78
C LEU A 68 6.76 -18.71 10.95
N ASP A 69 5.56 -18.99 11.46
CA ASP A 69 5.02 -20.33 11.62
C ASP A 69 3.76 -20.46 10.75
N LEU A 70 3.77 -21.45 9.85
CA LEU A 70 2.69 -21.68 8.88
C LEU A 70 1.39 -22.11 9.58
N ASP A 71 1.50 -22.85 10.70
CA ASP A 71 0.33 -23.33 11.44
C ASP A 71 -0.38 -22.16 12.12
N GLN A 72 0.38 -21.26 12.74
CA GLN A 72 -0.15 -20.03 13.32
C GLN A 72 -0.74 -19.11 12.25
N ALA A 73 -0.08 -19.00 11.09
CA ALA A 73 -0.59 -18.22 9.97
C ALA A 73 -1.93 -18.73 9.47
N THR A 74 -2.06 -20.05 9.32
CA THR A 74 -3.29 -20.71 8.88
C THR A 74 -4.41 -20.53 9.90
N LYS A 75 -4.13 -20.72 11.18
CA LYS A 75 -5.10 -20.53 12.27
C LYS A 75 -5.64 -19.11 12.33
N ASN A 76 -4.74 -18.11 12.25
CA ASN A 76 -5.14 -16.70 12.28
C ASN A 76 -5.88 -16.30 11.00
N TYR A 77 -5.46 -16.83 9.84
CA TYR A 77 -6.17 -16.68 8.59
C TYR A 77 -7.61 -17.18 8.68
N GLU A 78 -7.84 -18.42 9.15
CA GLU A 78 -9.19 -19.00 9.24
C GLU A 78 -10.10 -18.17 10.14
N HIS A 79 -9.57 -17.75 11.29
CA HIS A 79 -10.29 -16.90 12.22
C HIS A 79 -10.67 -15.55 11.60
N LEU A 80 -9.71 -14.84 11.01
CA LEU A 80 -9.92 -13.52 10.40
C LEU A 80 -10.79 -13.60 9.14
N PHE A 81 -10.64 -14.64 8.34
CA PHE A 81 -11.44 -14.86 7.14
C PHE A 81 -12.91 -15.06 7.49
N LYS A 82 -13.20 -15.90 8.49
CA LYS A 82 -14.55 -16.14 8.99
C LYS A 82 -15.14 -14.89 9.66
N ALA A 83 -14.35 -14.16 10.43
CA ALA A 83 -14.80 -12.93 11.09
C ALA A 83 -15.14 -11.80 10.09
N ASN A 84 -14.56 -11.83 8.88
CA ASN A 84 -14.82 -10.86 7.81
C ASN A 84 -15.72 -11.42 6.70
N ASP A 85 -16.44 -12.52 6.95
CA ASP A 85 -17.38 -13.09 5.98
C ASP A 85 -18.46 -12.07 5.60
N THR A 86 -18.62 -11.83 4.29
CA THR A 86 -19.56 -10.85 3.75
C THR A 86 -21.02 -11.20 4.05
N SER A 87 -21.35 -12.47 4.19
CA SER A 87 -22.68 -12.96 4.54
C SER A 87 -23.05 -12.61 5.99
N SER A 88 -22.05 -12.40 6.84
CA SER A 88 -22.21 -12.02 8.26
C SER A 88 -22.04 -10.52 8.49
N GLY A 89 -22.05 -9.69 7.42
CA GLY A 89 -21.83 -8.24 7.50
C GLY A 89 -20.36 -7.83 7.52
N GLY A 90 -19.44 -8.75 7.22
CA GLY A 90 -18.01 -8.46 7.06
C GLY A 90 -17.68 -7.72 5.76
N SER A 91 -16.42 -7.28 5.63
CA SER A 91 -15.94 -6.54 4.47
C SER A 91 -15.20 -7.46 3.49
N PHE A 92 -15.68 -7.52 2.25
CA PHE A 92 -15.00 -8.22 1.16
C PHE A 92 -13.56 -7.73 0.97
N TYR A 93 -13.31 -6.44 1.18
CA TYR A 93 -11.97 -5.87 1.08
C TYR A 93 -11.04 -6.40 2.17
N LEU A 94 -11.51 -6.43 3.42
CA LEU A 94 -10.72 -6.96 4.54
C LEU A 94 -10.49 -8.46 4.38
N GLN A 95 -11.52 -9.21 3.99
CA GLN A 95 -11.38 -10.63 3.67
C GLN A 95 -10.35 -10.87 2.56
N SER A 96 -10.40 -10.08 1.47
CA SER A 96 -9.42 -10.15 0.39
C SER A 96 -8.00 -9.83 0.89
N LYS A 97 -7.83 -8.85 1.79
CA LYS A 97 -6.53 -8.53 2.38
C LYS A 97 -5.99 -9.66 3.24
N VAL A 98 -6.84 -10.35 3.99
CA VAL A 98 -6.48 -11.54 4.79
C VAL A 98 -5.99 -12.68 3.89
N VAL A 99 -6.66 -12.91 2.74
CA VAL A 99 -6.22 -13.91 1.75
C VAL A 99 -4.84 -13.55 1.19
N ARG A 100 -4.63 -12.29 0.76
CA ARG A 100 -3.34 -11.84 0.22
C ARG A 100 -2.21 -11.92 1.24
N ALA A 101 -2.50 -11.67 2.52
CA ALA A 101 -1.52 -11.82 3.58
C ALA A 101 -1.07 -13.28 3.73
N LYS A 102 -2.00 -14.24 3.67
CA LYS A 102 -1.66 -15.66 3.70
C LYS A 102 -0.77 -16.06 2.53
N GLU A 103 -1.17 -15.72 1.30
CA GLU A 103 -0.40 -16.00 0.08
C GLU A 103 1.03 -15.44 0.18
N ARG A 104 1.20 -14.22 0.71
CA ARG A 104 2.52 -13.60 0.87
C ARG A 104 3.42 -14.35 1.85
N ILE A 105 2.87 -14.86 2.96
CA ILE A 105 3.63 -15.63 3.96
C ILE A 105 4.02 -17.01 3.41
N GLU A 106 3.11 -17.68 2.70
CA GLU A 106 3.39 -18.97 2.06
C GLU A 106 4.52 -18.86 1.01
N LEU A 107 4.49 -17.81 0.20
CA LEU A 107 5.56 -17.52 -0.75
C LEU A 107 6.90 -17.23 -0.05
N GLU A 108 6.88 -16.47 1.05
CA GLU A 108 8.09 -16.16 1.82
C GLU A 108 8.74 -17.42 2.41
N LEU A 109 7.93 -18.35 2.93
CA LEU A 109 8.41 -19.61 3.48
C LEU A 109 8.99 -20.50 2.37
N THR A 110 8.27 -20.62 1.26
CA THR A 110 8.72 -21.40 0.09
C THR A 110 10.05 -20.89 -0.47
N ASP A 111 10.21 -19.56 -0.57
CA ASP A 111 11.44 -18.94 -1.07
C ASP A 111 12.62 -19.12 -0.11
N LYS A 112 12.37 -19.06 1.21
CA LYS A 112 13.36 -19.38 2.24
C LYS A 112 13.82 -20.83 2.21
N ASP A 113 12.90 -21.77 2.02
CA ASP A 113 13.24 -23.19 1.93
C ASP A 113 14.04 -23.49 0.66
N SER A 114 13.63 -22.92 -0.48
CA SER A 114 14.34 -23.02 -1.76
C SER A 114 15.76 -22.41 -1.71
N SER A 115 15.95 -21.37 -0.90
CA SER A 115 17.24 -20.72 -0.70
C SER A 115 18.18 -21.52 0.21
N LYS A 116 17.64 -22.27 1.17
CA LYS A 116 18.43 -23.17 2.03
C LYS A 116 18.92 -24.41 1.30
N GLU A 117 18.13 -24.95 0.37
CA GLU A 117 18.46 -26.17 -0.37
C GLU A 117 19.55 -25.95 -1.43
N LYS A 118 19.78 -24.69 -1.84
CA LYS A 118 20.80 -24.29 -2.82
C LYS A 118 22.14 -23.87 -2.18
N SER A 119 22.26 -23.90 -0.86
CA SER A 119 23.45 -23.48 -0.11
C SER A 119 24.14 -24.65 0.56
#